data_AF-A0A844CAF8-F1
#
_entry.id   AF-A0A844CAF8-F1
#
_cell.length_a   1.000
_cell.length_b   1.000
_cell.length_c   1.000
_cell.angle_alpha   90.00
_cell.angle_beta   90.00
_cell.angle_gamma   90.00
#
_symmetry.space_group_name_H-M   'P 1'
#
loop_
_entity.id
_entity.type
_entity.pdbx_description
1 polymer ?
#
loop_
_entity_poly.entity_id
_entity_poly.type
_entity_poly.pdbx_seq_one_letter_code
_entity_poly.pdbx_strand_id
1 'polypeptide(L)' 'MSRAGKCIDNGPMENFFGVIKVEMYYRKHYKTFEDLETEIKRYNMFYNTERVTLKMGLKIPA' A
#
# COMPACT_ATOMS: atom_id res chain seq x y z
N MET A 1 1.37 13.27 16.10
CA MET A 1 2.49 12.32 16.32
C MET A 1 2.08 11.36 17.42
N SER A 2 1.97 10.08 17.11
CA SER A 2 1.66 9.01 18.08
C SER A 2 2.78 8.97 19.14
N ARG A 3 2.43 8.69 20.40
CA ARG A 3 3.37 8.72 21.53
C ARG A 3 4.53 7.74 21.27
N ALA A 4 5.77 8.13 21.58
CA ALA A 4 6.93 7.25 21.45
C ALA A 4 6.67 5.90 22.14
N GLY A 5 6.84 4.80 21.39
CA GLY A 5 6.55 3.43 21.84
C GLY A 5 5.11 2.94 21.62
N LYS A 6 4.20 3.76 21.08
CA LYS A 6 2.81 3.37 20.77
C LYS A 6 2.43 3.82 19.36
N CYS A 7 3.03 3.19 18.36
CA CYS A 7 2.84 3.44 16.93
C CYS A 7 1.72 2.58 16.32
N ILE A 8 0.61 2.42 17.04
CA ILE A 8 -0.49 1.51 16.65
C ILE A 8 -1.08 1.92 15.29
N ASP A 9 -1.17 3.22 15.05
CA ASP A 9 -1.64 3.85 13.82
C ASP A 9 -0.49 4.16 12.85
N ASN A 10 0.63 4.66 13.35
CA ASN A 10 1.72 5.14 12.52
C ASN A 10 2.47 4.00 11.79
N GLY A 11 2.76 2.89 12.48
CA GLY A 11 3.51 1.78 11.90
C GLY A 11 2.81 1.14 10.68
N PRO A 12 1.51 0.80 10.77
CA PRO A 12 0.77 0.29 9.62
C PRO A 12 0.70 1.28 8.44
N MET A 13 0.51 2.57 8.72
CA MET A 13 0.45 3.59 7.67
C MET A 13 1.82 3.79 7.00
N GLU A 14 2.91 3.83 7.77
CA GLU A 14 4.28 3.88 7.24
C GLU A 14 4.59 2.68 6.35
N ASN A 15 4.19 1.47 6.77
CA ASN A 15 4.34 0.27 5.97
C ASN A 15 3.57 0.37 4.65
N PHE A 16 2.30 0.76 4.70
CA PHE A 16 1.46 0.93 3.51
C PHE A 16 2.07 1.92 2.51
N PHE A 17 2.50 3.10 2.98
CA PHE A 17 3.14 4.09 2.11
C PHE A 17 4.49 3.62 1.57
N GLY A 18 5.26 2.85 2.36
CA GLY A 18 6.49 2.22 1.88
C GLY A 18 6.23 1.27 0.72
N VAL A 19 5.20 0.42 0.85
CA VAL A 19 4.78 -0.50 -0.20
C VAL A 19 4.32 0.23 -1.47
N ILE A 20 3.42 1.22 -1.35
CA ILE A 20 2.95 2.02 -2.49
C ILE A 20 4.13 2.64 -3.25
N LYS A 21 5.11 3.17 -2.52
CA LYS A 21 6.25 3.84 -3.14
C LYS A 21 7.09 2.87 -3.97
N VAL A 22 7.40 1.70 -3.41
CA VAL A 22 8.26 0.70 -4.07
C VAL A 22 7.53 -0.02 -5.21
N GLU A 23 6.28 -0.42 -4.99
CA GLU A 23 5.55 -1.24 -5.97
C GLU A 23 4.91 -0.43 -7.09
N MET A 24 4.62 0.86 -6.89
CA MET A 24 3.93 1.68 -7.88
C MET A 24 4.66 2.98 -8.22
N TYR A 25 5.00 3.80 -7.22
CA TYR A 25 5.50 5.16 -7.48
C TYR A 25 6.88 5.18 -8.14
N TYR A 26 7.87 4.45 -7.62
CA TYR A 26 9.24 4.49 -8.13
C TYR A 26 9.43 3.75 -9.46
N ARG A 27 8.44 2.97 -9.91
CA ARG A 27 8.52 2.17 -11.14
C ARG A 27 8.08 2.94 -12.39
N LYS A 28 7.50 4.13 -12.22
CA LYS A 28 6.89 4.90 -13.31
C LYS A 28 7.11 6.39 -13.08
N HIS A 29 7.44 7.11 -14.15
CA HIS A 29 7.41 8.57 -14.14
C HIS A 29 6.02 9.08 -14.52
N TYR A 30 5.46 9.96 -13.69
CA TYR A 30 4.17 10.60 -13.92
C TYR A 30 4.39 12.00 -14.49
N LYS A 31 3.66 12.35 -15.54
CA LYS A 31 3.78 13.66 -16.20
C LYS A 31 2.91 14.72 -15.52
N THR A 32 1.76 14.30 -14.99
CA THR A 32 0.80 15.17 -14.34
C THR A 32 0.43 14.64 -12.96
N PHE A 33 -0.15 15.51 -12.14
CA PHE A 33 -0.67 15.10 -10.83
C PHE A 33 -1.88 14.19 -10.99
N GLU A 34 -2.73 14.43 -11.97
CA GLU A 34 -3.95 13.66 -12.26
C GLU A 34 -3.62 12.21 -12.64
N ASP A 35 -2.53 12.01 -13.40
CA ASP A 35 -2.03 10.68 -13.74
C ASP A 35 -1.62 9.91 -12.48
N LEU A 36 -0.90 10.57 -11.57
CA LEU A 36 -0.48 9.99 -10.30
C LEU A 36 -1.68 9.70 -9.40
N GLU A 37 -2.63 10.63 -9.29
CA GLU A 37 -3.84 10.47 -8.48
C GLU A 37 -4.68 9.28 -8.96
N THR A 38 -4.84 9.14 -10.27
CA THR A 38 -5.57 8.02 -10.89
C THR A 38 -4.87 6.69 -10.63
N GLU A 39 -3.54 6.64 -10.65
CA GLU A 39 -2.79 5.43 -10.32
C GLU A 39 -2.89 5.10 -8.83
N ILE A 40 -2.82 6.09 -7.94
CA ILE A 40 -3.02 5.89 -6.49
C ILE A 40 -4.41 5.31 -6.21
N LYS A 41 -5.47 5.85 -6.82
CA LYS A 41 -6.85 5.34 -6.67
C LYS A 41 -6.95 3.88 -7.12
N ARG A 42 -6.37 3.53 -8.28
CA ARG A 42 -6.33 2.15 -8.78
C ARG A 42 -5.55 1.21 -7.87
N TYR A 43 -4.37 1.63 -7.43
CA TYR A 43 -3.55 0.82 -6.53
C TYR A 43 -4.25 0.60 -5.18
N ASN A 44 -4.95 1.60 -4.65
CA ASN A 44 -5.72 1.45 -3.41
C ASN A 44 -6.86 0.42 -3.54
N MET A 45 -7.56 0.41 -4.68
CA MET A 45 -8.58 -0.60 -4.96
C MET A 45 -7.94 -1.99 -4.99
N PHE A 46 -6.92 -2.20 -5.83
CA PHE A 46 -6.15 -3.45 -5.90
C PHE A 46 -5.65 -3.92 -4.52
N TYR A 47 -5.05 -3.02 -3.74
CA TYR A 47 -4.49 -3.34 -2.43
C TYR A 47 -5.56 -3.89 -1.46
N ASN A 48 -6.77 -3.32 -1.50
CA ASN A 48 -7.84 -3.70 -0.58
C ASN A 48 -8.67 -4.89 -1.05
N THR A 49 -8.84 -5.08 -2.37
CA THR A 49 -9.78 -6.08 -2.91
C THR A 49 -9.11 -7.28 -3.54
N GLU A 50 -7.87 -7.15 -4.01
CA GLU A 50 -7.23 -8.16 -4.87
C GLU A 50 -5.88 -8.65 -4.33
N ARG A 51 -5.22 -7.89 -3.45
CA ARG A 51 -3.87 -8.22 -2.97
C ARG A 51 -3.86 -9.49 -2.13
N VAL A 52 -3.26 -10.55 -2.68
CA VAL A 52 -2.99 -11.79 -1.95
C VAL A 52 -1.76 -11.59 -1.06
N THR A 53 -1.93 -11.77 0.24
CA THR A 53 -0.82 -11.80 1.19
C THR A 53 -0.49 -13.25 1.58
N LEU A 54 0.76 -13.53 1.97
CA LEU A 54 1.14 -14.87 2.46
C LEU A 54 0.24 -15.32 3.64
N LYS A 55 -0.23 -14.37 4.46
CA LYS A 55 -1.20 -14.63 5.54
C LYS A 55 -2.59 -15.05 5.02
N MET A 56 -2.98 -14.64 3.81
CA MET A 56 -4.16 -15.16 3.10
C MET A 56 -3.88 -16.50 2.43
N GLY A 57 -2.71 -16.67 1.80
CA GLY A 57 -2.32 -17.92 1.12
C GLY A 57 -2.17 -19.12 2.04
N LEU A 58 -1.76 -18.91 3.30
CA LEU A 58 -1.72 -19.94 4.35
C LEU A 58 -3.12 -20.34 4.89
N LYS A 59 -4.20 -19.70 4.42
CA LYS A 59 -5.59 -20.04 4.78
C LYS A 59 -6.33 -20.81 3.68
N ILE A 60 -5.70 -21.10 2.55
CA ILE A 60 -6.28 -21.97 1.53
C ILE A 60 -6.10 -23.41 2.07
N PRO A 61 -7.18 -24.12 2.47
CA PRO A 61 -7.04 -25.51 2.86
C PRO A 61 -6.52 -26.31 1.67
N ALA A 62 -5.56 -27.20 1.95
CA ALA A 62 -5.01 -28.14 0.96
C ALA A 62 -6.09 -29.09 0.42
#